data_AF-A0A1Y2EJ40-F1
#
_entry.id   AF-A0A1Y2EJ40-F1
#
_cell.length_a   1.000
_cell.length_b   1.000
_cell.length_c   1.000
_cell.angle_alpha   90.00
_cell.angle_beta   90.00
_cell.angle_gamma   90.00
#
_symmetry.space_group_name_H-M   'P 1'
#
loop_
_entity.id
_entity.type
_entity.pdbx_description
1 polymer ?
#
loop_
_entity_poly.entity_id
_entity_poly.type
_entity_poly.pdbx_seq_one_letter_code
_entity_poly.pdbx_strand_id
1 'polypeptide(L)'
;MYSSENIKTTGYIINAVQINSGNINKKINDGSLIASVEGYSSLYIENFYGNELNAGNGVGAFNLNYHSSIELKNIELNGFSDLYSCYYSTYCNLELNDFFREITFDIGVNANMNINNSILKSLYAYSIFKARNTSLITINNSDISNHFISESIIYIDKNLYFDGHYIINNCNFNDNISYSGCILNIQNIDSSGFSAEFNNSTFSKNYSMYNGGVIYSRVKSLYLYISFNNCIFDNNFSHYQGFISYSLSKLDEPFFSNIDELRKIENAFATPPVNLRFISNSLNSVSLLSGESLQNDIKFNLIDDYNNSYITISEEIDYFSPSDIVFLSIETNDPSNTALIGQTFSYCSNNICHIPPVKIVGNPGFYNLILKIHGSEEVNKFDDVLFNFDLIINPCNDSKYIYNDIENIGFKSCYLPECIPNCNSGVCVSKMFVIVPKQVLKDRFAMNIIN
;
A
#
# COMPACT_ATOMS: atom_id res chain seq x y z
N MET A 1 14.48 15.01 33.58
CA MET A 1 15.26 16.24 33.79
C MET A 1 14.52 17.40 33.16
N TYR A 2 14.42 18.54 33.84
CA TYR A 2 13.74 19.73 33.31
C TYR A 2 14.54 20.98 33.68
N SER A 3 14.58 21.97 32.79
CA SER A 3 15.10 23.30 33.10
C SER A 3 14.45 24.40 32.26
N SER A 4 14.36 25.61 32.82
CA SER A 4 13.78 26.77 32.14
C SER A 4 14.82 27.48 31.27
N GLU A 5 14.40 28.45 30.45
CA GLU A 5 15.32 29.23 29.59
C GLU A 5 16.43 29.94 30.36
N ASN A 6 16.13 30.37 31.59
CA ASN A 6 17.07 31.09 32.45
C ASN A 6 18.08 30.16 33.14
N ILE A 7 17.83 28.85 33.16
CA ILE A 7 18.66 27.88 33.88
C ILE A 7 18.91 26.68 32.96
N LYS A 8 20.16 26.50 32.53
CA LYS A 8 20.57 25.33 31.77
C LYS A 8 21.03 24.24 32.74
N THR A 9 20.49 23.04 32.57
CA THR A 9 20.87 21.88 33.40
C THR A 9 21.58 20.85 32.53
N THR A 10 22.71 20.33 33.02
CA THR A 10 23.41 19.21 32.38
C THR A 10 23.43 18.02 33.32
N GLY A 11 23.03 16.86 32.81
CA GLY A 11 23.04 15.59 33.54
C GLY A 11 23.97 14.59 32.86
N TYR A 12 24.46 13.64 33.65
CA TYR A 12 25.37 12.59 33.20
C TYR A 12 24.92 11.23 33.74
N ILE A 13 24.87 10.23 32.87
CA ILE A 13 24.72 8.81 33.22
C ILE A 13 25.92 8.08 32.60
N ILE A 14 26.79 7.51 33.43
CA ILE A 14 28.06 6.92 32.96
C ILE A 14 28.21 5.53 33.55
N ASN A 15 28.56 4.55 32.72
CA ASN A 15 28.81 3.16 33.12
C ASN A 15 27.61 2.55 33.88
N ALA A 16 26.41 2.73 33.31
CA ALA A 16 25.17 2.32 33.92
C ALA A 16 24.60 1.07 33.24
N VAL A 17 23.91 0.25 34.03
CA VAL A 17 23.31 -1.00 33.58
C VAL A 17 21.87 -1.04 34.07
N GLN A 18 20.94 -1.35 33.16
CA GLN A 18 19.54 -1.56 33.47
C GLN A 18 19.06 -2.86 32.82
N ILE A 19 18.58 -3.80 33.63
CA ILE A 19 18.19 -5.14 33.17
C ILE A 19 16.82 -5.48 33.77
N ASN A 20 15.97 -6.18 33.01
CA ASN A 20 14.67 -6.71 33.46
C ASN A 20 13.81 -5.65 34.15
N SER A 21 13.87 -4.42 33.62
CA SER A 21 13.24 -3.25 34.23
C SER A 21 12.04 -2.84 33.41
N GLY A 22 10.95 -2.48 34.08
CA GLY A 22 9.70 -2.16 33.41
C GLY A 22 8.49 -2.85 34.01
N ASN A 23 7.32 -2.63 33.40
CA ASN A 23 6.11 -3.36 33.78
C ASN A 23 5.19 -3.56 32.57
N ILE A 24 5.16 -4.80 32.07
CA ILE A 24 4.29 -5.23 30.96
C ILE A 24 2.79 -4.93 31.19
N ASN A 25 2.36 -4.87 32.45
CA ASN A 25 0.95 -4.75 32.83
C ASN A 25 0.57 -3.34 33.29
N LYS A 26 1.53 -2.42 33.37
CA LYS A 26 1.26 -1.09 33.91
C LYS A 26 1.92 -0.02 33.07
N LYS A 27 1.05 0.84 32.55
CA LYS A 27 1.44 2.01 31.79
C LYS A 27 2.33 2.98 32.55
N ILE A 28 3.43 3.39 31.93
CA ILE A 28 4.16 4.60 32.32
C ILE A 28 3.34 5.79 31.78
N ASN A 29 2.58 6.43 32.67
CA ASN A 29 1.68 7.52 32.30
C ASN A 29 2.42 8.83 31.97
N ASP A 30 3.55 9.08 32.63
CA ASP A 30 4.35 10.29 32.48
C ASP A 30 5.84 9.91 32.45
N GLY A 31 6.60 10.49 31.53
CA GLY A 31 8.04 10.30 31.44
C GLY A 31 8.46 9.29 30.39
N SER A 32 9.49 8.50 30.67
CA SER A 32 9.99 7.40 29.82
C SER A 32 10.80 6.44 30.69
N LEU A 33 11.04 5.22 30.19
CA LEU A 33 11.64 4.17 31.02
C LEU A 33 13.08 4.48 31.46
N ILE A 34 13.88 5.10 30.59
CA ILE A 34 15.29 5.40 30.87
C ILE A 34 15.44 6.88 31.24
N ALA A 35 15.06 7.80 30.34
CA ALA A 35 15.25 9.22 30.59
C ALA A 35 14.32 10.14 29.78
N SER A 36 13.62 11.01 30.50
CA SER A 36 12.92 12.16 29.91
C SER A 36 13.73 13.44 30.11
N VAL A 37 13.96 14.20 29.05
CA VAL A 37 14.74 15.45 29.07
C VAL A 37 13.93 16.58 28.43
N GLU A 38 13.60 17.59 29.22
CA GLU A 38 12.73 18.68 28.81
C GLU A 38 13.37 20.06 29.05
N GLY A 39 12.94 21.03 28.24
CA GLY A 39 13.40 22.41 28.36
C GLY A 39 14.86 22.56 27.96
N TYR A 40 15.57 23.51 28.54
CA TYR A 40 16.95 23.83 28.16
C TYR A 40 17.98 22.90 28.83
N SER A 41 17.61 21.63 28.99
CA SER A 41 18.40 20.59 29.63
C SER A 41 19.17 19.76 28.61
N SER A 42 20.36 19.31 28.99
CA SER A 42 21.20 18.40 28.21
C SER A 42 21.52 17.17 29.05
N LEU A 43 21.40 15.97 28.47
CA LEU A 43 21.76 14.73 29.12
C LEU A 43 22.84 14.01 28.31
N TYR A 44 23.93 13.63 28.96
CA TYR A 44 24.98 12.83 28.35
C TYR A 44 24.96 11.43 28.95
N ILE A 45 24.81 10.41 28.11
CA ILE A 45 24.84 9.00 28.51
C ILE A 45 26.00 8.30 27.79
N GLU A 46 26.91 7.72 28.56
CA GLU A 46 28.07 6.99 28.04
C GLU A 46 28.21 5.61 28.68
N ASN A 47 28.44 4.60 27.84
CA ASN A 47 28.58 3.20 28.25
C ASN A 47 27.36 2.70 29.05
N PHE A 48 26.16 2.83 28.47
CA PHE A 48 24.94 2.30 29.06
C PHE A 48 24.55 0.98 28.40
N TYR A 49 24.25 -0.03 29.23
CA TYR A 49 23.73 -1.32 28.78
C TYR A 49 22.31 -1.52 29.29
N GLY A 50 21.36 -1.70 28.36
CA GLY A 50 19.96 -2.00 28.62
C GLY A 50 19.59 -3.37 28.07
N ASN A 51 19.05 -4.28 28.90
CA ASN A 51 18.56 -5.58 28.44
C ASN A 51 17.17 -5.93 28.99
N GLU A 52 16.28 -6.44 28.14
CA GLU A 52 14.93 -6.87 28.54
C GLU A 52 14.16 -5.76 29.26
N LEU A 53 14.07 -4.62 28.57
CA LEU A 53 13.43 -3.40 29.07
C LEU A 53 11.98 -3.31 28.60
N ASN A 54 11.07 -2.95 29.49
CA ASN A 54 9.65 -2.86 29.17
C ASN A 54 9.00 -1.53 29.61
N ALA A 55 8.64 -0.68 28.65
CA ALA A 55 8.04 0.62 28.95
C ALA A 55 6.52 0.55 29.25
N GLY A 56 5.91 -0.63 29.04
CA GLY A 56 4.53 -0.94 29.35
C GLY A 56 3.55 0.00 28.67
N ASN A 57 3.14 -0.28 27.43
CA ASN A 57 2.18 0.52 26.64
C ASN A 57 2.33 2.05 26.82
N GLY A 58 3.57 2.50 27.03
CA GLY A 58 3.91 3.72 27.74
C GLY A 58 4.58 4.72 26.81
N VAL A 59 5.42 5.57 27.38
CA VAL A 59 6.16 6.58 26.61
C VAL A 59 7.61 6.10 26.47
N GLY A 60 7.87 5.14 25.59
CA GLY A 60 9.21 4.83 25.06
C GLY A 60 10.36 4.60 26.05
N ALA A 61 11.58 4.48 25.51
CA ALA A 61 12.81 4.42 26.30
C ALA A 61 13.29 5.84 26.66
N PHE A 62 13.22 6.74 25.69
CA PHE A 62 13.65 8.13 25.80
C PHE A 62 12.57 9.08 25.30
N ASN A 63 12.37 10.17 26.03
CA ASN A 63 11.49 11.26 25.61
C ASN A 63 12.20 12.60 25.73
N LEU A 64 12.23 13.38 24.65
CA LEU A 64 12.85 14.70 24.62
C LEU A 64 11.83 15.75 24.22
N ASN A 65 11.87 16.94 24.83
CA ASN A 65 11.00 18.04 24.44
C ASN A 65 11.60 19.43 24.71
N TYR A 66 11.16 20.43 23.94
CA TYR A 66 11.42 21.86 24.14
C TYR A 66 12.90 22.25 24.28
N HIS A 67 13.67 22.33 23.19
CA HIS A 67 15.10 22.76 23.21
C HIS A 67 16.05 21.84 23.99
N SER A 68 15.59 20.65 24.39
CA SER A 68 16.44 19.71 25.10
C SER A 68 17.40 18.99 24.16
N SER A 69 18.46 18.43 24.73
CA SER A 69 19.36 17.56 23.97
C SER A 69 19.77 16.33 24.75
N ILE A 70 20.04 15.25 24.02
CA ILE A 70 20.67 14.05 24.56
C ILE A 70 21.80 13.61 23.65
N GLU A 71 22.89 13.20 24.27
CA GLU A 71 24.01 12.53 23.60
C GLU A 71 24.16 11.13 24.19
N LEU A 72 24.08 10.14 23.33
CA LEU A 72 24.17 8.72 23.61
C LEU A 72 25.44 8.18 22.97
N LYS A 73 26.38 7.66 23.76
CA LYS A 73 27.67 7.17 23.25
C LYS A 73 28.02 5.80 23.80
N ASN A 74 28.30 4.85 22.92
CA ASN A 74 28.55 3.46 23.28
C ASN A 74 27.38 2.85 24.06
N ILE A 75 26.16 3.02 23.54
CA ILE A 75 24.96 2.44 24.14
C ILE A 75 24.70 1.08 23.52
N GLU A 76 24.33 0.11 24.35
CA GLU A 76 23.80 -1.17 23.89
C GLU A 76 22.41 -1.37 24.47
N LEU A 77 21.39 -1.38 23.61
CA LEU A 77 20.01 -1.73 23.98
C LEU A 77 19.63 -3.04 23.29
N ASN A 78 19.27 -4.03 24.08
CA ASN A 78 18.85 -5.35 23.59
C ASN A 78 17.52 -5.77 24.22
N GLY A 79 16.54 -6.14 23.40
CA GLY A 79 15.27 -6.65 23.92
C GLY A 79 14.45 -5.56 24.62
N PHE A 80 14.23 -4.42 23.95
CA PHE A 80 13.24 -3.44 24.41
C PHE A 80 11.89 -3.82 23.83
N SER A 81 10.89 -4.01 24.67
CA SER A 81 9.50 -4.21 24.23
C SER A 81 8.63 -3.20 24.92
N ASP A 82 7.99 -2.31 24.18
CA ASP A 82 6.87 -1.53 24.74
C ASP A 82 5.55 -2.31 24.64
N LEU A 83 5.58 -3.41 23.88
CA LEU A 83 4.40 -4.15 23.47
C LEU A 83 4.01 -5.26 24.44
N TYR A 84 2.69 -5.36 24.65
CA TYR A 84 2.04 -6.63 24.94
C TYR A 84 2.26 -7.57 23.75
N SER A 85 2.57 -8.85 23.99
CA SER A 85 2.94 -9.90 23.02
C SER A 85 1.86 -10.27 21.97
N CYS A 86 1.01 -9.33 21.57
CA CYS A 86 -0.29 -9.58 20.96
C CYS A 86 -0.31 -9.44 19.43
N TYR A 87 0.79 -9.05 18.78
CA TYR A 87 0.83 -8.87 17.33
C TYR A 87 0.65 -10.16 16.52
N TYR A 88 0.85 -11.33 17.12
CA TYR A 88 0.59 -12.61 16.44
C TYR A 88 -0.89 -13.01 16.41
N SER A 89 -1.78 -12.21 17.02
CA SER A 89 -3.21 -12.52 17.12
C SER A 89 -4.04 -11.35 16.58
N THR A 90 -4.74 -11.58 15.46
CA THR A 90 -5.74 -10.66 14.89
C THR A 90 -6.82 -10.25 15.89
N TYR A 91 -7.07 -11.11 16.89
CA TYR A 91 -7.98 -10.81 17.99
C TYR A 91 -7.56 -9.56 18.77
N CYS A 92 -6.25 -9.30 18.91
CA CYS A 92 -5.75 -8.19 19.70
C CYS A 92 -5.80 -6.84 18.97
N ASN A 93 -5.65 -6.83 17.63
CA ASN A 93 -5.84 -5.62 16.82
C ASN A 93 -7.28 -5.08 16.90
N LEU A 94 -8.27 -5.93 17.15
CA LEU A 94 -9.69 -5.54 17.22
C LEU A 94 -10.10 -5.01 18.60
N GLU A 95 -9.42 -5.41 19.69
CA GLU A 95 -9.74 -4.94 21.05
C GLU A 95 -9.01 -3.64 21.44
N LEU A 96 -7.88 -3.32 20.82
CA LEU A 96 -7.12 -2.09 21.09
C LEU A 96 -7.63 -0.91 20.25
N ASN A 97 -8.86 -0.47 20.50
CA ASN A 97 -9.45 0.72 19.87
C ASN A 97 -8.80 2.05 20.29
N ASP A 98 -7.90 2.06 21.28
CA ASP A 98 -7.11 3.23 21.65
C ASP A 98 -5.68 3.13 21.08
N PHE A 99 -5.46 3.87 19.99
CA PHE A 99 -4.23 4.04 19.22
C PHE A 99 -3.03 4.53 20.05
N PHE A 100 -2.46 3.70 20.91
CA PHE A 100 -1.13 4.00 21.44
C PHE A 100 -0.08 3.60 20.40
N ARG A 101 0.48 4.62 19.75
CA ARG A 101 1.62 4.49 18.82
C ARG A 101 2.90 4.55 19.65
N GLU A 102 3.42 3.39 20.00
CA GLU A 102 4.57 3.24 20.90
C GLU A 102 5.89 3.49 20.17
N ILE A 103 6.68 4.44 20.68
CA ILE A 103 7.90 4.90 20.01
C ILE A 103 9.06 4.86 20.99
N THR A 104 10.15 4.17 20.63
CA THR A 104 11.30 3.98 21.53
C THR A 104 12.02 5.30 21.85
N PHE A 105 12.23 6.14 20.83
CA PHE A 105 12.88 7.45 20.95
C PHE A 105 11.93 8.53 20.43
N ASP A 106 11.22 9.21 21.35
CA ASP A 106 10.25 10.26 21.02
C ASP A 106 10.87 11.66 21.20
N ILE A 107 11.20 12.31 20.09
CA ILE A 107 11.86 13.63 20.06
C ILE A 107 10.87 14.71 19.66
N GLY A 108 10.56 15.57 20.63
CA GLY A 108 9.69 16.72 20.50
C GLY A 108 10.30 17.88 19.71
N VAL A 109 9.58 19.00 19.65
CA VAL A 109 9.94 20.16 18.83
C VAL A 109 11.22 20.83 19.36
N ASN A 110 12.08 21.30 18.45
CA ASN A 110 13.37 21.94 18.75
C ASN A 110 14.34 21.10 19.60
N ALA A 111 14.16 19.78 19.73
CA ALA A 111 15.07 18.93 20.50
C ALA A 111 16.10 18.24 19.59
N ASN A 112 17.25 17.89 20.16
CA ASN A 112 18.34 17.24 19.42
C ASN A 112 18.78 15.94 20.08
N MET A 113 18.98 14.89 19.29
CA MET A 113 19.52 13.62 19.74
C MET A 113 20.74 13.25 18.92
N ASN A 114 21.83 12.86 19.58
CA ASN A 114 23.03 12.35 18.94
C ASN A 114 23.35 10.95 19.48
N ILE A 115 23.43 9.95 18.61
CA ILE A 115 23.73 8.56 18.95
C ILE A 115 25.02 8.16 18.26
N ASN A 116 26.02 7.73 19.02
CA ASN A 116 27.34 7.41 18.49
C ASN A 116 27.80 6.02 18.96
N ASN A 117 28.37 5.24 18.03
CA ASN A 117 29.02 3.96 18.32
C ASN A 117 28.12 3.01 19.13
N SER A 118 26.83 2.93 18.80
CA SER A 118 25.85 2.23 19.62
C SER A 118 25.29 1.00 18.91
N ILE A 119 24.72 0.08 19.69
CA ILE A 119 24.06 -1.14 19.22
C ILE A 119 22.62 -1.10 19.70
N LEU A 120 21.68 -1.09 18.77
CA LEU A 120 20.26 -1.20 19.04
C LEU A 120 19.80 -2.53 18.46
N LYS A 121 19.32 -3.45 19.31
CA LYS A 121 18.98 -4.80 18.91
C LYS A 121 17.65 -5.28 19.49
N SER A 122 16.88 -6.01 18.69
CA SER A 122 15.67 -6.69 19.16
C SER A 122 14.69 -5.79 19.90
N LEU A 123 14.50 -4.58 19.37
CA LEU A 123 13.44 -3.68 19.77
C LEU A 123 12.12 -4.08 19.09
N TYR A 124 11.03 -4.06 19.86
CA TYR A 124 9.66 -4.33 19.43
C TYR A 124 8.82 -3.09 19.73
N ALA A 125 8.39 -2.39 18.68
CA ALA A 125 7.69 -1.10 18.80
C ALA A 125 6.83 -0.79 17.56
N TYR A 126 6.08 0.32 17.60
CA TYR A 126 5.40 0.84 16.42
C TYR A 126 6.38 1.56 15.47
N SER A 127 7.30 2.35 16.02
CA SER A 127 8.47 2.92 15.35
C SER A 127 9.63 3.04 16.35
N ILE A 128 10.88 3.01 15.89
CA ILE A 128 12.02 3.21 16.81
C ILE A 128 12.25 4.69 17.04
N PHE A 129 12.39 5.47 15.97
CA PHE A 129 12.66 6.90 16.05
C PHE A 129 11.46 7.72 15.59
N LYS A 130 11.25 8.83 16.30
CA LYS A 130 10.36 9.92 15.90
C LYS A 130 11.01 11.23 16.21
N ALA A 131 10.99 12.11 15.23
CA ALA A 131 11.40 13.49 15.34
C ALA A 131 10.23 14.38 14.91
N ARG A 132 9.88 15.39 15.71
CA ARG A 132 8.91 16.44 15.33
C ARG A 132 9.61 17.56 14.55
N ASN A 133 8.83 18.46 13.95
CA ASN A 133 9.34 19.66 13.27
C ASN A 133 10.49 20.33 14.05
N THR A 134 11.51 20.78 13.30
CA THR A 134 12.76 21.43 13.74
C THR A 134 13.69 20.61 14.63
N SER A 135 13.33 19.39 15.01
CA SER A 135 14.22 18.49 15.75
C SER A 135 15.18 17.74 14.83
N LEU A 136 16.33 17.36 15.38
CA LEU A 136 17.37 16.64 14.65
C LEU A 136 17.80 15.38 15.41
N ILE A 137 17.77 14.25 14.73
CA ILE A 137 18.39 12.99 15.19
C ILE A 137 19.60 12.71 14.33
N THR A 138 20.77 12.61 14.96
CA THR A 138 22.01 12.18 14.30
C THR A 138 22.42 10.81 14.84
N ILE A 139 22.71 9.85 13.97
CA ILE A 139 23.19 8.52 14.33
C ILE A 139 24.48 8.23 13.57
N ASN A 140 25.55 7.90 14.28
CA ASN A 140 26.85 7.63 13.68
C ASN A 140 27.41 6.28 14.14
N ASN A 141 28.03 5.55 13.21
CA ASN A 141 28.82 4.34 13.47
C ASN A 141 28.08 3.30 14.32
N SER A 142 26.78 3.12 14.08
CA SER A 142 25.92 2.30 14.93
C SER A 142 25.36 1.09 14.19
N ASP A 143 25.03 0.04 14.93
CA ASP A 143 24.37 -1.17 14.42
C ASP A 143 22.92 -1.21 14.92
N ILE A 144 21.98 -1.36 14.00
CA ILE A 144 20.53 -1.31 14.24
C ILE A 144 19.94 -2.57 13.61
N SER A 145 19.66 -3.59 14.43
CA SER A 145 19.41 -4.93 13.90
C SER A 145 18.39 -5.78 14.64
N ASN A 146 17.86 -6.77 13.93
CA ASN A 146 16.96 -7.80 14.47
C ASN A 146 15.68 -7.21 15.09
N HIS A 147 15.15 -6.12 14.51
CA HIS A 147 13.93 -5.49 14.98
C HIS A 147 12.69 -6.10 14.35
N PHE A 148 11.58 -6.05 15.09
CA PHE A 148 10.25 -6.33 14.57
C PHE A 148 9.35 -5.14 14.91
N ILE A 149 8.99 -4.36 13.89
CA ILE A 149 8.42 -3.03 14.05
C ILE A 149 7.15 -2.94 13.21
N SER A 150 6.08 -2.34 13.72
CA SER A 150 4.83 -2.25 12.94
C SER A 150 4.99 -1.35 11.71
N GLU A 151 5.51 -0.13 11.85
CA GLU A 151 5.72 0.77 10.71
C GLU A 151 7.11 0.64 10.11
N SER A 152 8.12 1.18 10.79
CA SER A 152 9.51 1.29 10.31
C SER A 152 10.42 1.78 11.43
N ILE A 153 11.73 1.72 11.20
CA ILE A 153 12.72 2.32 12.12
C ILE A 153 12.53 3.84 12.22
N ILE A 154 12.26 4.51 11.10
CA ILE A 154 11.98 5.94 11.00
C ILE A 154 10.64 6.14 10.28
N TYR A 155 9.60 6.50 11.03
CA TYR A 155 8.27 6.76 10.49
C TYR A 155 8.01 8.27 10.38
N ILE A 156 7.62 8.73 9.19
CA ILE A 156 7.38 10.14 8.87
C ILE A 156 5.93 10.34 8.44
N ASP A 157 5.22 11.19 9.17
CA ASP A 157 3.83 11.55 8.89
C ASP A 157 3.51 12.94 9.47
N LYS A 158 3.36 13.91 8.57
CA LYS A 158 3.03 15.30 8.91
C LYS A 158 1.70 15.43 9.65
N ASN A 159 0.71 14.58 9.35
CA ASN A 159 -0.59 14.63 10.02
C ASN A 159 -0.48 14.30 11.51
N LEU A 160 0.61 13.60 11.90
CA LEU A 160 0.93 13.26 13.27
C LEU A 160 2.05 14.13 13.86
N TYR A 161 2.51 15.13 13.10
CA TYR A 161 3.65 15.98 13.44
C TYR A 161 4.97 15.19 13.56
N PHE A 162 5.17 14.15 12.76
CA PHE A 162 6.40 13.34 12.72
C PHE A 162 7.21 13.73 11.48
N ASP A 163 7.75 14.94 11.49
CA ASP A 163 8.33 15.62 10.34
C ASP A 163 9.71 16.24 10.63
N GLY A 164 10.48 15.65 11.55
CA GLY A 164 11.83 16.13 11.89
C GLY A 164 12.94 15.73 10.91
N HIS A 165 14.18 16.00 11.30
CA HIS A 165 15.36 15.78 10.48
C HIS A 165 16.22 14.61 10.99
N TYR A 166 16.81 13.87 10.06
CA TYR A 166 17.63 12.70 10.36
C TYR A 166 18.94 12.75 9.56
N ILE A 167 20.05 12.51 10.25
CA ILE A 167 21.38 12.37 9.63
C ILE A 167 21.99 11.06 10.13
N ILE A 168 22.18 10.11 9.23
CA ILE A 168 22.62 8.75 9.54
C ILE A 168 23.93 8.47 8.81
N ASN A 169 25.02 8.27 9.56
CA ASN A 169 26.35 8.08 8.97
C ASN A 169 26.98 6.75 9.41
N ASN A 170 27.54 6.02 8.44
CA ASN A 170 28.31 4.80 8.67
C ASN A 170 27.56 3.77 9.55
N CYS A 171 26.25 3.64 9.36
CA CYS A 171 25.43 2.72 10.15
C CYS A 171 25.16 1.42 9.40
N ASN A 172 24.88 0.36 10.16
CA ASN A 172 24.44 -0.91 9.64
C ASN A 172 23.00 -1.18 10.07
N PHE A 173 22.14 -1.51 9.10
CA PHE A 173 20.76 -1.90 9.31
C PHE A 173 20.57 -3.32 8.82
N ASN A 174 20.42 -4.27 9.76
CA ASN A 174 20.48 -5.69 9.42
C ASN A 174 19.35 -6.53 10.04
N ASP A 175 18.76 -7.42 9.24
CA ASP A 175 17.74 -8.38 9.68
C ASP A 175 16.53 -7.72 10.38
N ASN A 176 16.08 -6.56 9.91
CA ASN A 176 14.90 -5.87 10.45
C ASN A 176 13.63 -6.26 9.69
N ILE A 177 12.49 -6.26 10.38
CA ILE A 177 11.18 -6.59 9.81
C ILE A 177 10.19 -5.48 10.11
N SER A 178 9.44 -5.03 9.09
CA SER A 178 8.26 -4.17 9.29
C SER A 178 7.14 -4.41 8.27
N TYR A 179 6.03 -3.66 8.36
CA TYR A 179 4.96 -3.72 7.35
C TYR A 179 5.36 -3.08 6.02
N SER A 180 5.75 -1.80 6.02
CA SER A 180 6.14 -1.04 4.81
C SER A 180 7.37 -0.21 5.08
N GLY A 181 8.37 -0.21 4.19
CA GLY A 181 9.54 0.67 4.32
C GLY A 181 10.33 0.38 5.59
N CYS A 182 10.94 -0.79 5.71
CA CYS A 182 11.53 -1.27 6.97
C CYS A 182 12.36 -0.23 7.73
N ILE A 183 13.18 0.53 7.00
CA ILE A 183 14.00 1.59 7.58
C ILE A 183 13.25 2.92 7.61
N LEU A 184 12.59 3.27 6.51
CA LEU A 184 11.96 4.56 6.33
C LEU A 184 10.58 4.41 5.68
N ASN A 185 9.54 4.88 6.37
CA ASN A 185 8.17 4.87 5.89
C ASN A 185 7.59 6.28 5.96
N ILE A 186 7.23 6.84 4.80
CA ILE A 186 6.80 8.23 4.64
C ILE A 186 5.37 8.28 4.08
N GLN A 187 4.41 8.64 4.93
CA GLN A 187 3.00 8.69 4.56
C GLN A 187 2.57 10.04 4.01
N ASN A 188 2.95 11.12 4.69
CA ASN A 188 2.55 12.47 4.33
C ASN A 188 3.64 13.49 4.71
N ILE A 189 3.97 14.39 3.77
CA ILE A 189 4.87 15.51 3.96
C ILE A 189 4.28 16.74 3.26
N ASP A 190 4.52 17.92 3.83
CA ASP A 190 4.39 19.19 3.13
C ASP A 190 5.75 19.60 2.53
N SER A 191 5.76 20.63 1.69
CA SER A 191 6.96 21.07 0.98
C SER A 191 8.06 21.69 1.87
N SER A 192 7.89 21.70 3.21
CA SER A 192 8.84 22.28 4.13
C SER A 192 8.87 21.56 5.47
N GLY A 193 10.04 21.07 5.89
CA GLY A 193 10.31 20.83 7.32
C GLY A 193 10.98 19.51 7.68
N PHE A 194 11.07 18.54 6.76
CA PHE A 194 11.69 17.24 7.04
C PHE A 194 12.87 16.97 6.09
N SER A 195 13.78 16.10 6.52
CA SER A 195 14.81 15.51 5.67
C SER A 195 15.39 14.25 6.30
N ALA A 196 15.82 13.29 5.51
CA ALA A 196 16.64 12.17 5.99
C ALA A 196 17.82 11.92 5.05
N GLU A 197 19.02 11.96 5.60
CA GLU A 197 20.26 11.72 4.87
C GLU A 197 20.96 10.49 5.42
N PHE A 198 21.23 9.52 4.54
CA PHE A 198 21.96 8.30 4.86
C PHE A 198 23.28 8.30 4.10
N ASN A 199 24.40 8.25 4.83
CA ASN A 199 25.73 8.32 4.28
C ASN A 199 26.52 7.05 4.65
N ASN A 200 27.18 6.45 3.66
CA ASN A 200 28.08 5.30 3.81
C ASN A 200 27.50 4.17 4.67
N SER A 201 26.18 3.96 4.59
CA SER A 201 25.46 3.02 5.44
C SER A 201 25.12 1.74 4.66
N THR A 202 24.97 0.63 5.39
CA THR A 202 24.63 -0.66 4.80
C THR A 202 23.25 -1.09 5.25
N PHE A 203 22.44 -1.55 4.30
CA PHE A 203 21.11 -2.11 4.51
C PHE A 203 21.15 -3.56 4.04
N SER A 204 21.13 -4.51 4.97
CA SER A 204 21.21 -5.94 4.65
C SER A 204 20.02 -6.71 5.21
N LYS A 205 19.42 -7.58 4.39
CA LYS A 205 18.38 -8.54 4.85
C LYS A 205 17.19 -7.91 5.58
N ASN A 206 16.88 -6.66 5.28
CA ASN A 206 15.67 -6.03 5.80
C ASN A 206 14.47 -6.54 5.00
N TYR A 207 13.37 -6.84 5.70
CA TYR A 207 12.17 -7.43 5.11
C TYR A 207 10.94 -6.58 5.43
N SER A 208 10.20 -6.22 4.39
CA SER A 208 8.90 -5.57 4.52
C SER A 208 7.77 -6.54 4.18
N MET A 209 6.74 -6.65 5.02
CA MET A 209 5.58 -7.51 4.76
C MET A 209 4.73 -7.05 3.59
N TYR A 210 4.86 -5.79 3.17
CA TYR A 210 4.17 -5.21 2.03
C TYR A 210 5.18 -4.71 1.00
N ASN A 211 5.38 -3.39 0.93
CA ASN A 211 6.12 -2.71 -0.12
C ASN A 211 7.32 -1.94 0.44
N GLY A 212 8.38 -1.83 -0.35
CA GLY A 212 9.56 -1.03 0.03
C GLY A 212 10.40 -1.72 1.10
N GLY A 213 11.29 -2.62 0.71
CA GLY A 213 12.13 -3.37 1.66
C GLY A 213 13.01 -2.48 2.55
N VAL A 214 13.44 -1.32 2.04
CA VAL A 214 14.17 -0.31 2.82
C VAL A 214 13.35 0.96 3.00
N ILE A 215 12.84 1.53 1.91
CA ILE A 215 12.02 2.74 1.94
C ILE A 215 10.69 2.55 1.23
N TYR A 216 9.65 3.07 1.87
CA TYR A 216 8.32 3.19 1.31
C TYR A 216 7.85 4.65 1.38
N SER A 217 7.32 5.17 0.27
CA SER A 217 6.68 6.49 0.29
C SER A 217 5.65 6.67 -0.84
N ARG A 218 4.65 7.52 -0.56
CA ARG A 218 3.64 7.97 -1.51
C ARG A 218 3.63 9.48 -1.72
N VAL A 219 4.74 10.15 -1.46
CA VAL A 219 4.79 11.61 -1.56
C VAL A 219 5.63 12.07 -2.73
N LYS A 220 5.27 13.25 -3.27
CA LYS A 220 5.92 13.85 -4.42
C LYS A 220 7.27 14.45 -4.04
N SER A 221 8.18 14.48 -5.02
CA SER A 221 9.47 15.18 -4.92
C SER A 221 10.39 14.73 -3.76
N LEU A 222 10.42 13.43 -3.42
CA LEU A 222 11.25 12.96 -2.30
C LEU A 222 12.76 13.16 -2.53
N TYR A 223 13.20 13.21 -3.79
CA TYR A 223 14.60 13.46 -4.15
C TYR A 223 15.17 14.76 -3.54
N LEU A 224 14.32 15.70 -3.12
CA LEU A 224 14.74 16.94 -2.48
C LEU A 224 15.07 16.79 -0.98
N TYR A 225 14.51 15.76 -0.32
CA TYR A 225 14.51 15.65 1.14
C TYR A 225 15.15 14.36 1.64
N ILE A 226 15.16 13.32 0.82
CA ILE A 226 15.70 12.01 1.16
C ILE A 226 16.87 11.67 0.25
N SER A 227 18.02 11.34 0.85
CA SER A 227 19.22 10.95 0.10
C SER A 227 19.94 9.75 0.70
N PHE A 228 20.44 8.88 -0.18
CA PHE A 228 21.28 7.73 0.13
C PHE A 228 22.61 7.89 -0.62
N ASN A 229 23.64 8.32 0.10
CA ASN A 229 24.95 8.66 -0.42
C ASN A 229 25.96 7.56 -0.08
N ASN A 230 26.49 6.90 -1.11
CA ASN A 230 27.44 5.79 -1.01
C ASN A 230 26.95 4.65 -0.10
N CYS A 231 25.65 4.35 -0.14
CA CYS A 231 25.05 3.28 0.64
C CYS A 231 25.10 1.94 -0.10
N ILE A 232 25.13 0.85 0.67
CA ILE A 232 25.11 -0.53 0.18
C ILE A 232 23.76 -1.15 0.50
N PHE A 233 23.15 -1.79 -0.49
CA PHE A 233 21.88 -2.49 -0.35
C PHE A 233 22.08 -3.96 -0.71
N ASP A 234 22.04 -4.83 0.29
CA ASP A 234 22.36 -6.25 0.14
C ASP A 234 21.19 -7.13 0.57
N ASN A 235 20.59 -7.85 -0.37
CA ASN A 235 19.61 -8.88 -0.05
C ASN A 235 18.41 -8.38 0.78
N ASN A 236 17.95 -7.15 0.56
CA ASN A 236 16.71 -6.64 1.13
C ASN A 236 15.51 -7.18 0.33
N PHE A 237 14.35 -7.26 0.97
CA PHE A 237 13.17 -7.85 0.38
C PHE A 237 11.88 -7.14 0.82
N SER A 238 10.87 -7.26 -0.01
CA SER A 238 9.49 -6.90 0.29
C SER A 238 8.60 -8.04 -0.21
N HIS A 239 7.52 -8.35 0.50
CA HIS A 239 6.60 -9.41 0.10
C HIS A 239 5.96 -9.16 -1.27
N TYR A 240 5.57 -7.90 -1.53
CA TYR A 240 4.99 -7.50 -2.80
C TYR A 240 6.05 -6.95 -3.74
N GLN A 241 6.49 -5.70 -3.57
CA GLN A 241 7.40 -5.08 -4.53
C GLN A 241 8.24 -3.93 -3.97
N GLY A 242 9.33 -3.64 -4.69
CA GLY A 242 10.31 -2.62 -4.31
C GLY A 242 11.22 -3.11 -3.20
N PHE A 243 12.10 -4.08 -3.49
CA PHE A 243 13.04 -4.65 -2.51
C PHE A 243 13.93 -3.61 -1.83
N ILE A 244 14.19 -2.49 -2.49
CA ILE A 244 14.85 -1.32 -1.92
C ILE A 244 13.82 -0.20 -1.71
N SER A 245 13.20 0.26 -2.80
CA SER A 245 12.37 1.46 -2.79
C SER A 245 11.01 1.21 -3.43
N TYR A 246 9.96 1.59 -2.72
CA TYR A 246 8.64 1.82 -3.29
C TYR A 246 8.31 3.31 -3.22
N SER A 247 8.04 3.93 -4.36
CA SER A 247 7.80 5.38 -4.46
C SER A 247 6.53 5.68 -5.27
N LEU A 248 5.96 6.87 -5.11
CA LEU A 248 4.72 7.27 -5.81
C LEU A 248 4.84 7.17 -7.35
N SER A 249 5.97 7.62 -7.87
CA SER A 249 6.35 7.53 -9.27
C SER A 249 7.87 7.46 -9.36
N LYS A 250 8.39 7.11 -10.54
CA LYS A 250 9.84 7.12 -10.79
C LYS A 250 10.50 8.51 -10.64
N LEU A 251 9.74 9.59 -10.81
CA LEU A 251 10.23 10.96 -10.64
C LEU A 251 10.21 11.42 -9.18
N ASP A 252 9.42 10.76 -8.35
CA ASP A 252 9.23 11.10 -6.94
C ASP A 252 10.14 10.29 -6.01
N GLU A 253 11.07 9.51 -6.56
CA GLU A 253 12.00 8.68 -5.80
C GLU A 253 12.96 9.50 -4.93
N PRO A 254 13.48 8.94 -3.83
CA PRO A 254 14.64 9.49 -3.14
C PRO A 254 15.86 9.63 -4.06
N PHE A 255 16.80 10.48 -3.65
CA PHE A 255 18.09 10.52 -4.31
C PHE A 255 18.95 9.32 -3.89
N PHE A 256 19.40 8.53 -4.87
CA PHE A 256 20.40 7.47 -4.66
C PHE A 256 21.64 7.78 -5.50
N SER A 257 22.78 7.94 -4.84
CA SER A 257 24.06 8.23 -5.50
C SER A 257 24.51 7.16 -6.51
N ASN A 258 24.05 5.91 -6.36
CA ASN A 258 24.34 4.76 -7.23
C ASN A 258 23.08 4.19 -7.92
N ILE A 259 22.07 5.02 -8.20
CA ILE A 259 20.76 4.59 -8.75
C ILE A 259 20.88 3.71 -10.02
N ASP A 260 21.84 3.99 -10.90
CA ASP A 260 22.02 3.26 -12.16
C ASP A 260 22.45 1.80 -11.96
N GLU A 261 23.17 1.52 -10.87
CA GLU A 261 23.55 0.16 -10.49
C GLU A 261 22.38 -0.56 -9.83
N LEU A 262 21.69 0.13 -8.92
CA LEU A 262 20.59 -0.45 -8.16
C LEU A 262 19.39 -0.80 -9.08
N ARG A 263 19.11 0.00 -10.12
CA ARG A 263 18.04 -0.28 -11.08
C ARG A 263 18.27 -1.52 -11.95
N LYS A 264 19.47 -2.11 -11.94
CA LYS A 264 19.75 -3.39 -12.62
C LYS A 264 19.30 -4.60 -11.81
N ILE A 265 19.01 -4.40 -10.52
CA ILE A 265 18.49 -5.43 -9.63
C ILE A 265 16.99 -5.55 -9.89
N GLU A 266 16.54 -6.75 -10.24
CA GLU A 266 15.13 -7.04 -10.49
C GLU A 266 14.28 -6.71 -9.25
N ASN A 267 13.15 -6.01 -9.46
CA ASN A 267 12.22 -5.58 -8.41
C ASN A 267 12.81 -4.72 -7.29
N ALA A 268 14.05 -4.20 -7.42
CA ALA A 268 14.63 -3.31 -6.42
C ALA A 268 13.82 -2.02 -6.25
N PHE A 269 13.28 -1.50 -7.34
CA PHE A 269 12.42 -0.32 -7.37
C PHE A 269 11.07 -0.71 -7.92
N ALA A 270 10.03 -0.18 -7.30
CA ALA A 270 8.68 -0.34 -7.78
C ALA A 270 7.87 0.93 -7.53
N THR A 271 6.82 1.09 -8.33
CA THR A 271 5.83 2.15 -8.13
C THR A 271 4.43 1.52 -8.11
N PRO A 272 3.41 2.26 -7.70
CA PRO A 272 2.04 1.86 -7.99
C PRO A 272 1.80 1.68 -9.50
N PRO A 273 0.79 0.90 -9.93
CA PRO A 273 0.54 0.61 -11.34
C PRO A 273 0.19 1.85 -12.15
N VAL A 274 0.87 2.07 -13.28
CA VAL A 274 0.58 3.19 -14.18
C VAL A 274 0.00 2.76 -15.51
N ASN A 275 -0.02 1.45 -15.78
CA ASN A 275 -0.46 0.91 -17.07
C ASN A 275 -1.08 -0.48 -16.93
N LEU A 276 -1.82 -0.89 -17.96
CA LEU A 276 -2.33 -2.24 -18.16
C LEU A 276 -1.62 -2.90 -19.34
N ARG A 277 -1.24 -4.16 -19.20
CA ARG A 277 -0.68 -4.98 -20.28
C ARG A 277 -1.53 -6.22 -20.50
N PHE A 278 -1.94 -6.46 -21.74
CA PHE A 278 -2.58 -7.72 -22.11
C PHE A 278 -1.69 -8.93 -21.80
N ILE A 279 -2.30 -9.97 -21.25
CA ILE A 279 -1.65 -11.28 -21.18
C ILE A 279 -1.53 -11.83 -22.60
N SER A 280 -0.45 -12.55 -22.93
CA SER A 280 -0.04 -12.92 -24.30
C SER A 280 -1.06 -13.68 -25.17
N ASN A 281 -2.21 -14.06 -24.60
CA ASN A 281 -3.31 -14.74 -25.30
C ASN A 281 -4.61 -13.91 -25.34
N SER A 282 -4.62 -12.70 -24.78
CA SER A 282 -5.80 -11.84 -24.79
C SER A 282 -5.96 -11.12 -26.13
N LEU A 283 -7.20 -10.97 -26.57
CA LEU A 283 -7.54 -10.24 -27.78
C LEU A 283 -7.32 -8.75 -27.54
N ASN A 284 -6.70 -8.04 -28.49
CA ASN A 284 -6.52 -6.58 -28.42
C ASN A 284 -7.77 -5.80 -28.89
N SER A 285 -8.72 -6.49 -29.52
CA SER A 285 -9.98 -5.95 -30.02
C SER A 285 -11.07 -6.99 -29.91
N VAL A 286 -12.30 -6.60 -29.60
CA VAL A 286 -13.47 -7.48 -29.66
C VAL A 286 -14.41 -7.03 -30.76
N SER A 287 -14.87 -7.99 -31.55
CA SER A 287 -15.92 -7.81 -32.54
C SER A 287 -17.11 -8.67 -32.15
N LEU A 288 -18.26 -8.05 -31.97
CA LEU A 288 -19.48 -8.70 -31.48
C LEU A 288 -20.72 -8.12 -32.14
N LEU A 289 -21.85 -8.83 -32.04
CA LEU A 289 -23.16 -8.29 -32.39
C LEU A 289 -23.72 -7.50 -31.20
N SER A 290 -24.50 -6.46 -31.48
CA SER A 290 -25.22 -5.73 -30.42
C SER A 290 -26.04 -6.72 -29.59
N GLY A 291 -25.96 -6.65 -28.28
CA GLY A 291 -26.62 -7.59 -27.37
C GLY A 291 -25.83 -8.87 -27.09
N GLU A 292 -24.59 -9.02 -27.54
CA GLU A 292 -23.69 -10.08 -27.06
C GLU A 292 -22.96 -9.66 -25.79
N SER A 293 -22.62 -10.65 -24.95
CA SER A 293 -21.80 -10.43 -23.77
C SER A 293 -20.32 -10.49 -24.13
N LEU A 294 -19.56 -9.56 -23.59
CA LEU A 294 -18.11 -9.61 -23.59
C LEU A 294 -17.67 -10.86 -22.82
N GLN A 295 -17.02 -11.80 -23.50
CA GLN A 295 -16.58 -13.06 -22.90
C GLN A 295 -15.39 -12.82 -21.96
N ASN A 296 -15.25 -13.65 -20.92
CA ASN A 296 -14.28 -13.53 -19.81
C ASN A 296 -12.79 -13.73 -20.20
N ASP A 297 -12.43 -13.58 -21.48
CA ASP A 297 -11.12 -13.95 -22.02
C ASP A 297 -10.12 -12.78 -22.05
N ILE A 298 -10.60 -11.57 -21.73
CA ILE A 298 -9.75 -10.37 -21.73
C ILE A 298 -9.17 -10.20 -20.33
N LYS A 299 -7.85 -10.39 -20.26
CA LYS A 299 -7.08 -10.37 -19.02
C LYS A 299 -5.90 -9.42 -19.17
N PHE A 300 -5.60 -8.72 -18.09
CA PHE A 300 -4.53 -7.74 -18.04
C PHE A 300 -3.68 -7.92 -16.80
N ASN A 301 -2.40 -7.63 -16.93
CA ASN A 301 -1.51 -7.38 -15.81
C ASN A 301 -1.45 -5.88 -15.54
N LEU A 302 -1.39 -5.54 -14.26
CA LEU A 302 -1.05 -4.21 -13.78
C LEU A 302 0.48 -4.01 -13.94
N ILE A 303 0.90 -2.89 -14.49
CA ILE A 303 2.32 -2.59 -14.78
C ILE A 303 2.71 -1.25 -14.15
N ASP A 304 3.85 -1.21 -13.48
CA ASP A 304 4.40 0.00 -12.84
C ASP A 304 5.31 0.82 -13.77
N ASP A 305 5.87 1.95 -13.30
CA ASP A 305 6.78 2.82 -14.06
C ASP A 305 8.09 2.13 -14.49
N TYR A 306 8.41 1.02 -13.82
CA TYR A 306 9.58 0.19 -14.08
C TYR A 306 9.30 -0.97 -15.02
N ASN A 307 8.07 -1.06 -15.53
CA ASN A 307 7.64 -2.14 -16.39
C ASN A 307 7.54 -3.50 -15.67
N ASN A 308 7.57 -3.50 -14.33
CA ASN A 308 7.36 -4.68 -13.50
C ASN A 308 5.87 -5.02 -13.49
N SER A 309 5.56 -6.30 -13.33
CA SER A 309 4.17 -6.70 -13.05
C SER A 309 3.87 -6.42 -11.59
N TYR A 310 2.82 -5.62 -11.34
CA TYR A 310 2.42 -5.27 -10.00
C TYR A 310 1.84 -6.49 -9.29
N ILE A 311 2.32 -6.72 -8.07
CA ILE A 311 1.90 -7.85 -7.27
C ILE A 311 0.71 -7.45 -6.40
N THR A 312 -0.50 -7.88 -6.77
CA THR A 312 -1.69 -7.82 -5.92
C THR A 312 -1.69 -8.99 -4.94
N ILE A 313 -2.44 -8.87 -3.85
CA ILE A 313 -2.55 -9.92 -2.83
C ILE A 313 -2.90 -11.27 -3.46
N SER A 314 -2.16 -12.30 -3.04
CA SER A 314 -2.41 -13.70 -3.38
C SER A 314 -3.63 -14.26 -2.63
N GLU A 315 -4.30 -15.26 -3.18
CA GLU A 315 -5.53 -15.91 -2.65
C GLU A 315 -5.48 -16.47 -1.19
N GLU A 316 -4.45 -16.20 -0.39
CA GLU A 316 -4.44 -16.54 1.03
C GLU A 316 -5.34 -15.55 1.82
N ILE A 317 -6.61 -15.97 1.99
CA ILE A 317 -7.76 -15.13 2.40
C ILE A 317 -7.74 -14.63 3.85
N ASP A 318 -6.86 -15.13 4.70
CA ASP A 318 -7.02 -14.95 6.14
C ASP A 318 -6.76 -13.51 6.64
N TYR A 319 -6.18 -12.62 5.81
CA TYR A 319 -5.73 -11.30 6.25
C TYR A 319 -6.03 -10.14 5.28
N PHE A 320 -7.15 -10.20 4.55
CA PHE A 320 -7.52 -9.13 3.61
C PHE A 320 -7.96 -7.85 4.33
N SER A 321 -7.23 -6.75 4.11
CA SER A 321 -7.81 -5.41 4.23
C SER A 321 -8.53 -5.06 2.93
N PRO A 322 -9.78 -4.58 2.97
CA PRO A 322 -10.48 -4.07 1.77
C PRO A 322 -9.71 -2.96 1.05
N SER A 323 -8.74 -2.32 1.71
CA SER A 323 -7.86 -1.33 1.09
C SER A 323 -6.94 -1.91 0.02
N ASP A 324 -6.75 -3.21 -0.04
CA ASP A 324 -5.68 -3.77 -0.87
C ASP A 324 -6.22 -4.32 -2.20
N ILE A 325 -7.53 -4.23 -2.41
CA ILE A 325 -8.20 -4.68 -3.61
C ILE A 325 -8.16 -3.57 -4.67
N VAL A 326 -7.60 -3.90 -5.82
CA VAL A 326 -7.66 -3.05 -7.02
C VAL A 326 -8.95 -3.37 -7.75
N PHE A 327 -9.80 -2.37 -7.92
CA PHE A 327 -11.04 -2.46 -8.66
C PHE A 327 -10.86 -1.94 -10.09
N LEU A 328 -11.65 -2.47 -11.01
CA LEU A 328 -11.66 -2.07 -12.41
C LEU A 328 -13.09 -1.68 -12.78
N SER A 329 -13.30 -0.54 -13.41
CA SER A 329 -14.56 -0.23 -14.07
C SER A 329 -14.40 -0.16 -15.57
N ILE A 330 -15.50 -0.42 -16.27
CA ILE A 330 -15.58 -0.33 -17.72
C ILE A 330 -16.62 0.69 -18.15
N GLU A 331 -16.26 1.51 -19.13
CA GLU A 331 -17.11 2.54 -19.73
C GLU A 331 -16.99 2.49 -21.25
N THR A 332 -17.87 3.20 -21.95
CA THR A 332 -17.76 3.40 -23.40
C THR A 332 -17.37 4.85 -23.66
N ASN A 333 -16.61 5.10 -24.72
CA ASN A 333 -16.32 6.46 -25.16
C ASN A 333 -17.51 7.17 -25.83
N ASP A 334 -18.58 6.44 -26.19
CA ASP A 334 -19.79 6.98 -26.80
C ASP A 334 -21.07 6.39 -26.19
N PRO A 335 -21.45 6.87 -24.98
CA PRO A 335 -22.66 6.41 -24.30
C PRO A 335 -23.96 6.82 -25.01
N SER A 336 -23.89 7.66 -26.05
CA SER A 336 -25.05 8.07 -26.84
C SER A 336 -25.40 7.08 -27.96
N ASN A 337 -24.43 6.25 -28.37
CA ASN A 337 -24.61 5.21 -29.39
C ASN A 337 -24.43 3.79 -28.86
N THR A 338 -23.92 3.65 -27.62
CA THR A 338 -23.65 2.35 -27.00
C THR A 338 -24.01 2.37 -25.50
N ALA A 339 -24.37 1.20 -24.97
CA ALA A 339 -24.68 0.99 -23.57
C ALA A 339 -24.09 -0.34 -23.08
N LEU A 340 -23.66 -0.32 -21.83
CA LEU A 340 -23.18 -1.50 -21.10
C LEU A 340 -24.28 -1.97 -20.14
N ILE A 341 -24.69 -3.22 -20.28
CA ILE A 341 -25.78 -3.81 -19.49
C ILE A 341 -25.22 -4.96 -18.65
N GLY A 342 -25.33 -4.83 -17.33
CA GLY A 342 -24.81 -5.81 -16.36
C GLY A 342 -23.86 -5.16 -15.35
N GLN A 343 -22.96 -5.98 -14.78
CA GLN A 343 -21.94 -5.53 -13.85
C GLN A 343 -20.79 -4.85 -14.61
N THR A 344 -20.55 -3.57 -14.33
CA THR A 344 -19.47 -2.79 -14.96
C THR A 344 -18.23 -2.64 -14.08
N PHE A 345 -18.25 -3.24 -12.88
CA PHE A 345 -17.13 -3.25 -11.93
C PHE A 345 -16.59 -4.65 -11.73
N SER A 346 -15.28 -4.79 -11.65
CA SER A 346 -14.57 -6.03 -11.33
C SER A 346 -13.41 -5.73 -10.39
N TYR A 347 -12.64 -6.75 -10.03
CA TYR A 347 -11.43 -6.62 -9.23
C TYR A 347 -10.29 -7.42 -9.86
N CYS A 348 -9.08 -7.09 -9.46
CA CYS A 348 -7.88 -7.83 -9.85
C CYS A 348 -7.50 -8.82 -8.74
N SER A 349 -7.07 -10.03 -9.12
CA SER A 349 -6.55 -11.05 -8.22
C SER A 349 -5.31 -11.70 -8.82
N ASN A 350 -4.32 -12.03 -7.99
CA ASN A 350 -3.05 -12.63 -8.43
C ASN A 350 -2.42 -11.90 -9.64
N ASN A 351 -2.46 -10.56 -9.64
CA ASN A 351 -1.89 -9.66 -10.65
C ASN A 351 -2.66 -9.65 -11.96
N ILE A 352 -3.82 -10.33 -12.00
CA ILE A 352 -4.65 -10.47 -13.18
C ILE A 352 -5.96 -9.75 -12.94
N CYS A 353 -6.25 -8.77 -13.79
CA CYS A 353 -7.54 -8.10 -13.82
C CYS A 353 -8.44 -8.77 -14.86
N HIS A 354 -9.68 -9.06 -14.45
CA HIS A 354 -10.70 -9.61 -15.31
C HIS A 354 -11.74 -8.56 -15.67
N ILE A 355 -12.13 -8.47 -16.94
CA ILE A 355 -13.31 -7.69 -17.32
C ILE A 355 -14.56 -8.43 -16.84
N PRO A 356 -15.53 -7.74 -16.21
CA PRO A 356 -16.76 -8.40 -15.78
C PRO A 356 -17.60 -8.84 -17.00
N PRO A 357 -18.43 -9.88 -16.86
CA PRO A 357 -19.33 -10.32 -17.93
C PRO A 357 -20.40 -9.25 -18.18
N VAL A 358 -20.15 -8.38 -19.16
CA VAL A 358 -21.02 -7.25 -19.50
C VAL A 358 -21.61 -7.45 -20.88
N LYS A 359 -22.88 -7.09 -21.05
CA LYS A 359 -23.56 -7.10 -22.35
C LYS A 359 -23.40 -5.75 -23.02
N ILE A 360 -23.02 -5.75 -24.29
CA ILE A 360 -22.79 -4.52 -25.05
C ILE A 360 -23.90 -4.34 -26.07
N VAL A 361 -24.66 -3.25 -25.96
CA VAL A 361 -25.80 -2.95 -26.85
C VAL A 361 -25.56 -1.59 -27.50
N GLY A 362 -25.71 -1.48 -28.81
CA GLY A 362 -25.46 -0.20 -29.50
C GLY A 362 -25.63 -0.27 -31.01
N ASN A 363 -25.47 0.88 -31.65
CA ASN A 363 -25.50 0.98 -33.11
C ASN A 363 -24.24 0.33 -33.71
N PRO A 364 -24.29 -0.26 -34.92
CA PRO A 364 -23.09 -0.77 -35.58
C PRO A 364 -22.03 0.31 -35.77
N GLY A 365 -20.77 0.01 -35.47
CA GLY A 365 -19.70 0.99 -35.50
C GLY A 365 -18.43 0.57 -34.78
N PHE A 366 -17.45 1.48 -34.75
CA PHE A 366 -16.18 1.37 -34.04
C PHE A 366 -16.23 2.26 -32.80
N TYR A 367 -15.95 1.67 -31.64
CA TYR A 367 -16.02 2.31 -30.34
C TYR A 367 -14.78 1.93 -29.52
N ASN A 368 -14.57 2.63 -28.42
CA ASN A 368 -13.56 2.26 -27.43
C ASN A 368 -14.25 1.93 -26.11
N LEU A 369 -13.90 0.79 -25.54
CA LEU A 369 -14.11 0.53 -24.13
C LEU A 369 -12.98 1.20 -23.35
N ILE A 370 -13.37 2.01 -22.38
CA ILE A 370 -12.46 2.72 -21.48
C ILE A 370 -12.44 1.91 -20.19
N LEU A 371 -11.28 1.35 -19.86
CA LEU A 371 -11.05 0.72 -18.56
C LEU A 371 -10.48 1.78 -17.61
N LYS A 372 -11.04 1.86 -16.41
CA LYS A 372 -10.56 2.71 -15.32
C LYS A 372 -10.19 1.85 -14.14
N ILE A 373 -9.02 2.10 -13.57
CA ILE A 373 -8.58 1.46 -12.34
C ILE A 373 -9.04 2.33 -11.18
N HIS A 374 -9.80 1.72 -10.27
CA HIS A 374 -10.15 2.31 -8.98
C HIS A 374 -9.38 1.55 -7.91
N GLY A 375 -9.08 2.17 -6.79
CA GLY A 375 -8.86 1.36 -5.61
C GLY A 375 -9.05 2.13 -4.35
N SER A 376 -8.38 1.66 -3.31
CA SER A 376 -8.47 2.31 -2.01
C SER A 376 -7.77 3.66 -2.02
N GLU A 377 -7.83 4.39 -0.90
CA GLU A 377 -7.07 5.62 -0.70
C GLU A 377 -5.57 5.49 -1.06
N GLU A 378 -5.04 4.27 -1.00
CA GLU A 378 -3.70 3.87 -1.42
C GLU A 378 -3.46 3.94 -2.93
N VAL A 379 -4.53 3.70 -3.69
CA VAL A 379 -4.63 3.63 -5.16
C VAL A 379 -5.28 4.93 -5.70
N ASN A 380 -6.05 5.68 -4.91
CA ASN A 380 -6.86 6.83 -5.34
C ASN A 380 -6.10 8.09 -5.80
N LYS A 381 -4.78 8.02 -5.99
CA LYS A 381 -3.99 9.05 -6.67
C LYS A 381 -3.51 8.63 -8.07
N PHE A 382 -4.04 7.54 -8.63
CA PHE A 382 -3.97 7.34 -10.06
C PHE A 382 -4.75 8.48 -10.72
N ASP A 383 -4.04 9.37 -11.41
CA ASP A 383 -4.66 10.12 -12.50
C ASP A 383 -5.28 9.03 -13.40
N ASP A 384 -6.62 8.98 -13.48
CA ASP A 384 -7.40 7.88 -14.07
C ASP A 384 -6.61 7.20 -15.19
N VAL A 385 -6.01 6.03 -14.92
CA VAL A 385 -5.26 5.31 -15.96
C VAL A 385 -6.28 4.82 -16.96
N LEU A 386 -6.45 5.59 -18.04
CA LEU A 386 -7.39 5.29 -19.10
C LEU A 386 -6.72 4.31 -20.06
N PHE A 387 -7.17 3.06 -20.00
CA PHE A 387 -6.82 2.10 -21.02
C PHE A 387 -7.95 1.97 -22.02
N ASN A 388 -7.63 2.18 -23.31
CA ASN A 388 -8.59 2.08 -24.39
C ASN A 388 -8.49 0.71 -25.06
N PHE A 389 -9.65 0.10 -25.28
CA PHE A 389 -9.80 -1.20 -25.91
C PHE A 389 -10.75 -1.09 -27.11
N ASP A 390 -10.33 -1.58 -28.27
CA ASP A 390 -11.11 -1.45 -29.51
C ASP A 390 -12.34 -2.38 -29.48
N LEU A 391 -13.52 -1.79 -29.65
CA LEU A 391 -14.81 -2.47 -29.71
C LEU A 391 -15.46 -2.26 -31.07
N ILE A 392 -15.82 -3.35 -31.72
CA ILE A 392 -16.52 -3.34 -33.00
C ILE A 392 -17.90 -3.96 -32.80
N ILE A 393 -18.95 -3.15 -32.97
CA ILE A 393 -20.33 -3.65 -33.02
C ILE A 393 -20.69 -3.90 -34.48
N ASN A 394 -20.86 -5.17 -34.83
CA ASN A 394 -21.19 -5.59 -36.18
C ASN A 394 -22.68 -5.34 -36.50
N PRO A 395 -23.02 -5.08 -37.77
CA PRO A 395 -24.41 -5.00 -38.20
C PRO A 395 -25.15 -6.34 -37.99
N CYS A 396 -26.40 -6.25 -37.55
CA CYS A 396 -27.24 -7.43 -37.35
C CYS A 396 -27.63 -8.04 -38.71
N ASN A 397 -27.52 -9.35 -38.84
CA ASN A 397 -28.03 -10.05 -40.01
C ASN A 397 -29.49 -10.44 -39.79
N ASP A 398 -30.40 -9.58 -40.25
CA ASP A 398 -31.86 -9.73 -40.09
C ASP A 398 -32.42 -11.03 -40.72
N SER A 399 -31.66 -11.73 -41.58
CA SER A 399 -32.07 -13.03 -42.12
C SER A 399 -31.91 -14.18 -41.12
N LYS A 400 -31.08 -13.99 -40.09
CA LYS A 400 -30.70 -15.01 -39.10
C LYS A 400 -31.05 -14.61 -37.67
N TYR A 401 -31.02 -13.32 -37.37
CA TYR A 401 -31.19 -12.76 -36.03
C TYR A 401 -32.39 -11.83 -35.97
N ILE A 402 -32.89 -11.59 -34.76
CA ILE A 402 -33.90 -10.58 -34.48
C ILE A 402 -33.21 -9.34 -33.93
N TYR A 403 -33.51 -8.17 -34.51
CA TYR A 403 -32.98 -6.88 -34.08
C TYR A 403 -34.04 -6.03 -33.37
N ASN A 404 -34.08 -6.09 -32.05
CA ASN A 404 -35.10 -5.42 -31.24
C ASN A 404 -34.58 -4.91 -29.90
N ASP A 405 -35.22 -3.87 -29.34
CA ASP A 405 -34.91 -3.36 -28.00
C ASP A 405 -35.60 -4.26 -26.97
N ILE A 406 -34.86 -5.23 -26.44
CA ILE A 406 -35.36 -6.18 -25.45
C ILE A 406 -34.97 -5.76 -24.03
N GLU A 407 -34.06 -4.80 -23.89
CA GLU A 407 -33.60 -4.24 -22.63
C GLU A 407 -34.40 -3.00 -22.19
N ASN A 408 -35.20 -2.40 -23.09
CA ASN A 408 -35.96 -1.15 -22.90
C ASN A 408 -35.07 0.05 -22.54
N ILE A 409 -33.90 0.14 -23.19
CA ILE A 409 -32.90 1.19 -22.95
C ILE A 409 -32.73 2.13 -24.15
N GLY A 410 -33.50 1.93 -25.22
CA GLY A 410 -33.42 2.71 -26.45
C GLY A 410 -32.42 2.17 -27.48
N PHE A 411 -31.67 1.11 -27.15
CA PHE A 411 -30.78 0.41 -28.08
C PHE A 411 -31.31 -0.99 -28.39
N LYS A 412 -31.13 -1.42 -29.65
CA LYS A 412 -31.59 -2.74 -30.10
C LYS A 412 -30.49 -3.78 -29.97
N SER A 413 -30.85 -4.94 -29.45
CA SER A 413 -30.03 -6.14 -29.41
C SER A 413 -30.30 -7.02 -30.65
N CYS A 414 -29.26 -7.66 -31.15
CA CYS A 414 -29.25 -8.66 -32.21
C CYS A 414 -29.07 -10.04 -31.58
N TYR A 415 -30.12 -10.87 -31.59
CA TYR A 415 -30.08 -12.17 -30.91
C TYR A 415 -30.79 -13.27 -31.70
N LEU A 416 -30.39 -14.51 -31.45
CA LEU A 416 -31.12 -15.68 -31.94
C LEU A 416 -32.35 -15.88 -31.05
N PRO A 417 -33.57 -16.03 -31.62
CA PRO A 417 -34.74 -16.33 -30.83
C PRO A 417 -34.57 -17.69 -30.16
N GLU A 418 -34.50 -17.69 -28.85
CA GLU A 418 -34.41 -18.88 -28.02
C GLU A 418 -35.61 -18.92 -27.08
N CYS A 419 -36.33 -20.03 -27.07
CA CYS A 419 -37.58 -20.17 -26.32
C CYS A 419 -37.28 -20.93 -25.04
N ILE A 420 -37.67 -20.36 -23.90
CA ILE A 420 -37.49 -20.98 -22.58
C ILE A 420 -38.90 -21.16 -21.96
N PRO A 421 -39.40 -22.41 -21.80
CA PRO A 421 -38.74 -23.70 -22.09
C PRO A 421 -38.63 -23.99 -23.61
N ASN A 422 -37.65 -24.84 -23.95
CA ASN A 422 -37.43 -25.28 -25.33
C ASN A 422 -38.71 -25.86 -25.94
N CYS A 423 -39.06 -25.40 -27.14
CA CYS A 423 -40.28 -25.83 -27.81
C CYS A 423 -40.10 -27.21 -28.42
N ASN A 424 -40.85 -28.21 -27.97
CA ASN A 424 -40.82 -29.55 -28.56
C ASN A 424 -41.33 -29.55 -30.03
N SER A 425 -42.11 -28.55 -30.43
CA SER A 425 -42.58 -28.34 -31.81
C SER A 425 -42.92 -26.87 -32.03
N GLY A 426 -42.36 -26.23 -33.05
CA GLY A 426 -42.63 -24.84 -33.40
C GLY A 426 -41.37 -24.06 -33.78
N VAL A 427 -41.53 -22.85 -34.31
CA VAL A 427 -40.44 -21.90 -34.54
C VAL A 427 -40.51 -20.84 -33.46
N CYS A 428 -39.40 -20.65 -32.74
CA CYS A 428 -39.27 -19.57 -31.79
C CYS A 428 -39.18 -18.24 -32.54
N VAL A 429 -40.12 -17.33 -32.30
CA VAL A 429 -40.13 -16.01 -32.94
C VAL A 429 -39.76 -14.89 -31.99
N SER A 430 -39.76 -15.15 -30.68
CA SER A 430 -39.14 -14.28 -29.68
C SER A 430 -38.93 -15.07 -28.38
N LYS A 431 -38.22 -14.51 -27.40
CA LYS A 431 -37.92 -15.17 -26.11
C LYS A 431 -39.12 -15.75 -25.36
N MET A 432 -40.35 -15.33 -25.70
CA MET A 432 -41.59 -15.83 -25.07
C MET A 432 -42.70 -16.21 -26.07
N PHE A 433 -42.46 -16.10 -27.37
CA PHE A 433 -43.49 -16.39 -28.38
C PHE A 433 -43.06 -17.53 -29.31
N VAL A 434 -43.91 -18.55 -29.36
CA VAL A 434 -43.76 -19.73 -30.19
C VAL A 434 -44.85 -19.72 -31.24
N ILE A 435 -44.49 -19.78 -32.52
CA ILE A 435 -45.46 -20.09 -33.55
C ILE A 435 -45.49 -21.61 -33.72
N VAL A 436 -46.57 -22.22 -33.24
CA VAL A 436 -46.84 -23.64 -33.44
C VAL A 436 -47.70 -23.80 -34.70
N PRO A 437 -47.35 -24.68 -35.66
CA PRO A 437 -48.17 -24.96 -36.82
C PRO A 437 -49.59 -25.38 -36.39
N LYS A 438 -50.61 -24.82 -37.06
CA LYS A 438 -52.05 -24.97 -36.74
C LYS A 438 -52.51 -26.45 -36.62
N GLN A 439 -51.73 -27.40 -37.14
CA GLN A 439 -51.99 -28.85 -37.09
C GLN A 439 -51.73 -29.48 -35.70
N VAL A 440 -50.82 -28.94 -34.88
CA VAL A 440 -50.39 -29.57 -33.61
C VAL A 440 -51.24 -29.11 -32.41
N LEU A 441 -51.92 -27.96 -32.53
CA LEU A 441 -52.80 -27.41 -31.49
C LEU A 441 -54.12 -28.18 -31.31
N LYS A 442 -54.45 -29.14 -32.20
CA LYS A 442 -55.67 -29.94 -32.06
C LYS A 442 -55.59 -31.06 -31.03
N ASP A 443 -54.38 -31.48 -30.63
CA ASP A 443 -54.24 -32.74 -29.88
C ASP A 443 -53.79 -32.60 -28.42
N ARG A 444 -53.43 -31.40 -27.90
CA ARG A 444 -52.88 -31.33 -26.52
C ARG A 444 -53.27 -30.20 -25.55
N PHE A 445 -53.92 -29.10 -25.92
CA PHE A 445 -54.34 -28.12 -24.89
C PHE A 445 -55.66 -27.41 -25.22
N ALA A 446 -56.70 -27.77 -24.47
CA ALA A 446 -57.80 -26.85 -24.16
C ALA A 446 -57.27 -25.88 -23.08
N MET A 447 -56.91 -24.65 -23.47
CA MET A 447 -56.59 -23.60 -22.51
C MET A 447 -57.25 -22.29 -22.95
N ASN A 448 -57.93 -21.67 -21.98
CA ASN A 448 -58.82 -20.52 -22.13
C ASN A 448 -58.11 -19.31 -22.75
N ILE A 449 -58.75 -18.77 -23.78
CA ILE A 449 -58.52 -17.41 -24.28
C ILE A 449 -59.27 -16.48 -23.30
N ILE A 450 -58.54 -15.62 -22.59
CA ILE A 450 -59.12 -14.45 -21.92
C ILE A 450 -58.95 -13.29 -22.91
N ASN A 451 -60.08 -12.63 -23.21
CA ASN A 451 -60.18 -11.47 -24.10
C ASN A 451 -59.47 -10.23 -23.55
#